data_AF-A0A1C5K3K3-F1
#
_entry.id   AF-A0A1C5K3K3-F1
#
_cell.length_a   1.000
_cell.length_b   1.000
_cell.length_c   1.000
_cell.angle_alpha   90.00
_cell.angle_beta   90.00
_cell.angle_gamma   90.00
#
_symmetry.space_group_name_H-M   'P 1'
#
loop_
_entity.id
_entity.type
_entity.pdbx_description
1 polymer ?
#
loop_
_entity_poly.entity_id
_entity_poly.type
_entity_poly.pdbx_seq_one_letter_code
_entity_poly.pdbx_strand_id
1 'polypeptide(L)'
;MSTTNIGVTTSPRTTAARGVAAAVVAVLGAAVTAIYGSYGGPSPSPSQEQAVPYVVGADIVVALLVFGLLLPWARRSDNRASGWGLGLSVLGLVAIPIAFWSGVVIVIAVAAILLGVHARRAAAQAARPAKLATTAVAVGAAALVLSTALLILGNTVLV
;
A
#
# COMPACT_ATOMS: atom_id res chain seq x y z
N MET A 1 14.63 45.32 4.97
CA MET A 1 14.96 43.99 5.51
C MET A 1 14.49 42.94 4.51
N SER A 2 15.41 42.38 3.71
CA SER A 2 15.11 41.30 2.76
C SER A 2 15.32 39.95 3.44
N THR A 3 14.26 39.18 3.60
CA THR A 3 14.32 37.78 4.02
C THR A 3 14.65 36.92 2.80
N THR A 4 15.92 36.53 2.69
CA THR A 4 16.37 35.52 1.74
C THR A 4 15.80 34.18 2.15
N ASN A 5 14.70 33.76 1.51
CA ASN A 5 14.19 32.41 1.64
C ASN A 5 15.19 31.45 0.97
N ILE A 6 16.02 30.79 1.76
CA ILE A 6 16.86 29.67 1.32
C ILE A 6 15.89 28.53 1.02
N GLY A 7 15.48 28.43 -0.24
CA GLY A 7 14.68 27.32 -0.73
C GLY A 7 15.45 26.03 -0.50
N VAL A 8 15.00 25.23 0.47
CA VAL A 8 15.49 23.86 0.68
C VAL A 8 15.05 23.04 -0.52
N THR A 9 15.85 23.07 -1.59
CA THR A 9 15.68 22.19 -2.75
C THR A 9 15.92 20.77 -2.28
N THR A 10 14.85 20.04 -2.04
CA THR A 10 14.93 18.62 -1.70
C THR A 10 15.51 17.90 -2.91
N SER A 11 16.70 17.33 -2.77
CA SER A 11 17.40 16.70 -3.88
C SER A 11 16.54 15.55 -4.46
N PRO A 12 16.46 15.38 -5.79
CA PRO A 12 15.66 14.32 -6.43
C PRO A 12 15.98 12.90 -5.89
N ARG A 13 17.20 12.67 -5.41
CA ARG A 13 17.64 11.41 -4.80
C ARG A 13 16.83 11.01 -3.55
N THR A 14 16.46 11.97 -2.69
CA THR A 14 15.73 11.68 -1.44
C THR A 14 14.29 11.25 -1.69
N THR A 15 13.66 11.74 -2.76
CA THR A 15 12.29 11.36 -3.15
C THR A 15 12.24 9.96 -3.76
N ALA A 16 13.22 9.61 -4.60
CA ALA A 16 13.35 8.27 -5.15
C ALA A 16 13.62 7.21 -4.06
N ALA A 17 14.54 7.49 -3.14
CA ALA A 17 14.87 6.59 -2.03
C ALA A 17 13.65 6.27 -1.14
N ARG A 18 12.80 7.27 -0.85
CA ARG A 18 11.55 7.06 -0.10
C ARG A 18 10.53 6.21 -0.86
N GLY A 19 10.44 6.35 -2.17
CA GLY A 19 9.57 5.53 -3.02
C GLY A 19 10.01 4.07 -3.02
N VAL A 20 11.31 3.81 -3.18
CA VAL A 20 11.89 2.47 -3.11
C VAL A 20 11.69 1.85 -1.72
N ALA A 21 11.97 2.59 -0.65
CA ALA A 21 11.77 2.11 0.71
C ALA A 21 10.32 1.68 0.95
N ALA A 22 9.34 2.46 0.50
CA ALA A 22 7.93 2.11 0.65
C ALA A 22 7.53 0.87 -0.17
N ALA A 23 8.07 0.71 -1.38
CA ALA A 23 7.87 -0.49 -2.19
C ALA A 23 8.48 -1.73 -1.50
N VAL A 24 9.69 -1.61 -0.94
CA VAL A 24 10.34 -2.69 -0.18
C VAL A 24 9.51 -3.07 1.04
N VAL A 25 9.04 -2.09 1.82
CA VAL A 25 8.17 -2.35 2.98
C VAL A 25 6.88 -3.06 2.57
N ALA A 26 6.26 -2.65 1.45
CA ALA A 26 5.06 -3.29 0.95
C ALA A 26 5.30 -4.76 0.55
N VAL A 27 6.39 -5.04 -0.17
CA VAL A 27 6.77 -6.40 -0.58
C VAL A 27 7.10 -7.27 0.63
N LEU A 28 7.89 -6.76 1.57
CA LEU A 28 8.22 -7.50 2.79
C LEU A 28 6.99 -7.79 3.63
N GLY A 29 6.09 -6.81 3.80
CA GLY A 29 4.83 -7.00 4.50
C GLY A 29 3.95 -8.06 3.82
N ALA A 30 3.82 -8.00 2.50
CA ALA A 30 3.06 -8.97 1.73
C ALA A 30 3.64 -10.39 1.87
N ALA A 31 4.96 -10.55 1.72
CA ALA A 31 5.63 -11.84 1.89
C ALA A 31 5.45 -12.41 3.31
N VAL A 32 5.62 -11.60 4.35
CA VAL A 32 5.38 -12.02 5.75
C VAL A 32 3.93 -12.47 5.93
N THR A 33 2.97 -11.74 5.38
CA THR A 33 1.55 -12.12 5.43
C THR A 33 1.27 -13.41 4.69
N ALA A 34 1.82 -13.61 3.50
CA ALA A 34 1.64 -14.86 2.74
C ALA A 34 2.23 -16.07 3.48
N ILE A 35 3.41 -15.91 4.07
CA ILE A 35 4.05 -16.95 4.90
C ILE A 35 3.20 -17.22 6.14
N TYR A 36 2.82 -16.20 6.90
CA TYR A 36 2.02 -16.37 8.11
C TYR A 36 0.64 -16.96 7.82
N GLY A 37 -0.03 -16.54 6.74
CA GLY A 37 -1.32 -17.08 6.34
C GLY A 37 -1.27 -18.55 5.91
N SER A 38 -0.11 -19.03 5.45
CA SER A 38 0.06 -20.42 4.99
C SER A 38 0.59 -21.35 6.07
N TYR A 39 1.47 -20.87 6.96
CA TYR A 39 2.13 -21.67 8.00
C TYR A 39 1.62 -21.40 9.42
N GLY A 40 0.73 -20.43 9.60
CA GLY A 40 0.28 -20.02 10.92
C GLY A 40 -0.65 -21.04 11.60
N GLY A 41 -1.25 -21.96 10.85
CA GLY A 41 -2.15 -22.97 11.39
C GLY A 41 -1.39 -24.15 12.04
N PRO A 42 -1.99 -24.85 13.02
CA PRO A 42 -1.38 -25.98 13.71
C PRO A 42 -1.09 -27.20 12.82
N SER A 43 -1.67 -27.29 11.63
CA SER A 43 -1.42 -28.38 10.67
C SER A 43 -1.68 -27.91 9.22
N PRO A 44 -0.72 -27.19 8.60
CA PRO A 44 -0.87 -26.73 7.22
C PRO A 44 -0.94 -27.92 6.26
N SER A 45 -1.83 -27.85 5.27
CA SER A 45 -1.89 -28.88 4.24
C SER A 45 -0.70 -28.76 3.28
N PRO A 46 -0.15 -29.87 2.74
CA PRO A 46 0.99 -29.81 1.82
C PRO A 46 0.76 -28.96 0.58
N SER A 47 -0.49 -28.86 0.10
CA SER A 47 -0.85 -28.01 -1.03
C SER A 47 -0.75 -26.52 -0.70
N GLN A 48 -1.01 -26.10 0.55
CA GLN A 48 -0.84 -24.71 0.98
C GLN A 48 0.64 -24.34 1.04
N GLU A 49 1.49 -25.21 1.59
CA GLU A 49 2.94 -24.95 1.66
C GLU A 49 3.56 -24.81 0.26
N GLN A 50 3.15 -25.67 -0.67
CA GLN A 50 3.60 -25.59 -2.06
C GLN A 50 3.11 -24.35 -2.80
N ALA A 51 2.00 -23.74 -2.36
CA ALA A 51 1.45 -22.54 -2.97
C ALA A 51 2.23 -21.25 -2.60
N VAL A 52 2.88 -21.22 -1.44
CA VAL A 52 3.60 -20.04 -0.91
C VAL A 52 4.53 -19.36 -1.93
N PRO A 53 5.47 -20.06 -2.61
CA PRO A 53 6.35 -19.40 -3.57
C PRO A 53 5.59 -18.76 -4.74
N TYR A 54 4.47 -19.35 -5.16
CA TYR A 54 3.63 -18.78 -6.22
C TYR A 54 2.88 -17.52 -5.75
N VAL A 55 2.37 -17.53 -4.51
CA VAL A 55 1.71 -16.37 -3.90
C VAL A 55 2.69 -15.22 -3.73
N VAL A 56 3.87 -15.49 -3.17
CA VAL A 56 4.95 -14.48 -3.02
C VAL A 56 5.39 -13.96 -4.40
N GLY A 57 5.52 -14.84 -5.39
CA GLY A 57 5.82 -14.44 -6.77
C GLY A 57 4.75 -13.50 -7.34
N ALA A 58 3.47 -13.81 -7.13
CA ALA A 58 2.36 -12.97 -7.55
C ALA A 58 2.36 -11.60 -6.83
N ASP A 59 2.64 -11.56 -5.53
CA ASP A 59 2.78 -10.32 -4.75
C ASP A 59 3.89 -9.43 -5.30
N ILE A 60 5.05 -10.02 -5.64
CA ILE A 60 6.16 -9.28 -6.25
C ILE A 60 5.71 -8.67 -7.58
N VAL A 61 5.02 -9.44 -8.43
CA VAL A 61 4.50 -8.93 -9.72
C VAL A 61 3.51 -7.79 -9.49
N VAL A 62 2.56 -7.95 -8.56
CA VAL A 62 1.59 -6.90 -8.22
C VAL A 62 2.31 -5.66 -7.69
N ALA A 63 3.30 -5.82 -6.81
CA ALA A 63 4.10 -4.71 -6.30
C ALA A 63 4.87 -4.01 -7.42
N LEU A 64 5.46 -4.73 -8.37
CA LEU A 64 6.13 -4.13 -9.52
C LEU A 64 5.15 -3.35 -10.41
N LEU A 65 3.97 -3.89 -10.66
CA LEU A 65 2.93 -3.18 -11.42
C LEU A 65 2.44 -1.93 -10.68
N VAL A 66 2.18 -2.05 -9.39
CA VAL A 66 1.64 -0.94 -8.58
C VAL A 66 2.70 0.13 -8.35
N PHE A 67 3.91 -0.21 -7.91
CA PHE A 67 4.95 0.76 -7.57
C PHE A 67 5.82 1.16 -8.75
N GLY A 68 6.01 0.29 -9.74
CA GLY A 68 6.83 0.54 -10.92
C GLY A 68 6.08 1.22 -12.07
N LEU A 69 4.78 0.93 -12.23
CA LEU A 69 3.98 1.45 -13.34
C LEU A 69 2.86 2.39 -12.88
N LEU A 70 1.95 1.91 -12.03
CA LEU A 70 0.74 2.63 -11.66
C LEU A 70 1.05 3.89 -10.83
N LEU A 71 1.87 3.76 -9.79
CA LEU A 71 2.18 4.84 -8.85
C LEU A 71 2.92 6.00 -9.53
N PRO A 72 3.98 5.78 -10.35
CA PRO A 72 4.63 6.86 -11.09
C PRO A 72 3.68 7.50 -12.10
N TRP A 73 2.84 6.72 -12.79
CA TRP A 73 1.89 7.23 -13.76
C TRP A 73 0.76 8.07 -13.11
N ALA A 74 0.20 7.61 -11.99
CA ALA A 74 -0.84 8.30 -11.25
C ALA A 74 -0.33 9.62 -10.63
N ARG A 75 0.95 9.67 -10.22
CA ARG A 75 1.61 10.89 -9.71
C ARG A 75 1.86 11.97 -10.76
N ARG A 76 1.69 11.68 -12.06
CA ARG A 76 1.87 12.70 -13.13
C ARG A 76 0.80 13.79 -13.11
N SER A 77 -0.31 13.60 -12.38
CA SER A 77 -1.37 14.59 -12.26
C SER A 77 -2.01 14.49 -10.88
N ASP A 78 -2.11 15.62 -10.17
CA ASP A 78 -2.71 15.66 -8.83
C ASP A 78 -4.13 15.10 -8.79
N ASN A 79 -4.91 15.38 -9.83
CA ASN A 79 -6.28 14.89 -9.97
C ASN A 79 -6.33 13.37 -10.12
N ARG A 80 -5.38 12.80 -10.89
CA ARG A 80 -5.22 11.35 -11.02
C ARG A 80 -4.76 10.73 -9.71
N ALA A 81 -3.81 11.34 -9.00
CA ALA A 81 -3.31 10.83 -7.74
C ALA A 81 -4.42 10.73 -6.68
N SER A 82 -5.30 11.72 -6.60
CA SER A 82 -6.47 11.68 -5.70
C SER A 82 -7.47 10.59 -6.10
N GLY A 83 -7.81 10.49 -7.40
CA GLY A 83 -8.77 9.49 -7.90
C GLY A 83 -8.27 8.05 -7.72
N TRP A 84 -7.02 7.78 -8.11
CA TRP A 84 -6.39 6.46 -7.96
C TRP A 84 -6.09 6.12 -6.51
N GLY A 85 -5.74 7.10 -5.67
CA GLY A 85 -5.58 6.89 -4.23
C GLY A 85 -6.88 6.38 -3.62
N LEU A 86 -8.01 7.03 -3.90
CA LEU A 86 -9.32 6.58 -3.42
C LEU A 86 -9.72 5.23 -4.02
N GLY A 87 -9.54 5.05 -5.33
CA GLY A 87 -9.86 3.81 -6.03
C GLY A 87 -9.10 2.62 -5.44
N LEU A 88 -7.81 2.76 -5.15
CA LEU A 88 -7.00 1.74 -4.50
C LEU A 88 -7.42 1.51 -3.04
N SER A 89 -7.80 2.54 -2.29
CA SER A 89 -8.32 2.37 -0.93
C SER A 89 -9.61 1.55 -0.92
N VAL A 90 -10.53 1.83 -1.84
CA VAL A 90 -11.80 1.07 -1.99
C VAL A 90 -11.50 -0.35 -2.46
N LEU A 91 -10.65 -0.51 -3.47
CA LEU A 91 -10.25 -1.81 -3.98
C LEU A 91 -9.61 -2.66 -2.88
N GLY A 92 -8.72 -2.10 -2.08
CA GLY A 92 -8.10 -2.77 -0.94
C GLY A 92 -9.15 -3.27 0.05
N LEU A 93 -10.14 -2.43 0.37
CA LEU A 93 -11.21 -2.78 1.31
C LEU A 93 -12.14 -3.88 0.78
N VAL A 94 -12.47 -3.84 -0.52
CA VAL A 94 -13.27 -4.88 -1.19
C VAL A 94 -12.48 -6.18 -1.37
N ALA A 95 -11.16 -6.10 -1.52
CA ALA A 95 -10.30 -7.27 -1.68
C ALA A 95 -10.08 -8.06 -0.38
N ILE A 96 -10.28 -7.44 0.80
CA ILE A 96 -10.04 -8.07 2.11
C ILE A 96 -10.66 -9.48 2.21
N PRO A 97 -11.97 -9.70 1.98
CA PRO A 97 -12.58 -11.01 2.20
C PRO A 97 -12.00 -12.13 1.31
N ILE A 98 -11.40 -11.77 0.17
CA ILE A 98 -10.96 -12.70 -0.86
C ILE A 98 -9.45 -12.92 -0.79
N ALA A 99 -8.69 -11.88 -0.41
CA ALA A 99 -7.24 -11.82 -0.58
C ALA A 99 -6.48 -11.56 0.73
N PHE A 100 -7.12 -11.55 1.90
CA PHE A 100 -6.44 -11.26 3.19
C PHE A 100 -5.26 -12.21 3.49
N TRP A 101 -5.30 -13.44 2.98
CA TRP A 101 -4.25 -14.46 3.14
C TRP A 101 -3.07 -14.28 2.20
N SER A 102 -3.23 -13.52 1.11
CA SER A 102 -2.27 -13.48 0.00
C SER A 102 -1.18 -12.42 0.14
N GLY A 103 -1.31 -11.44 1.04
CA GLY A 103 -0.36 -10.32 1.13
C GLY A 103 -0.66 -9.14 0.18
N VAL A 104 -1.35 -9.39 -0.94
CA VAL A 104 -1.76 -8.39 -1.94
C VAL A 104 -2.43 -7.15 -1.34
N VAL A 105 -3.28 -7.33 -0.33
CA VAL A 105 -4.02 -6.22 0.31
C VAL A 105 -3.06 -5.19 0.93
N ILE A 106 -1.91 -5.64 1.46
CA ILE A 106 -0.88 -4.74 2.01
C ILE A 106 -0.28 -3.88 0.91
N VAL A 107 0.05 -4.50 -0.23
CA VAL A 107 0.62 -3.79 -1.40
C VAL A 107 -0.33 -2.68 -1.86
N ILE A 108 -1.61 -3.01 -2.01
CA ILE A 108 -2.65 -2.06 -2.43
C ILE A 108 -2.83 -0.94 -1.38
N ALA A 109 -2.92 -1.29 -0.10
CA ALA A 109 -3.12 -0.33 0.98
C ALA A 109 -1.96 0.66 1.10
N VAL A 110 -0.71 0.20 1.03
CA VAL A 110 0.47 1.08 1.05
C VAL A 110 0.47 2.03 -0.14
N ALA A 111 0.18 1.54 -1.34
CA ALA A 111 0.11 2.37 -2.54
C ALA A 111 -0.99 3.45 -2.42
N ALA A 112 -2.16 3.08 -1.91
CA ALA A 112 -3.26 4.01 -1.67
C ALA A 112 -2.88 5.11 -0.67
N ILE A 113 -2.22 4.74 0.44
CA ILE A 113 -1.71 5.69 1.44
C ILE A 113 -0.71 6.66 0.80
N LEU A 114 0.24 6.16 -0.01
CA LEU A 114 1.24 7.01 -0.65
C LEU A 114 0.63 8.00 -1.66
N LEU A 115 -0.36 7.57 -2.44
CA LEU A 115 -1.08 8.46 -3.35
C LEU A 115 -1.90 9.50 -2.59
N GLY A 116 -2.58 9.09 -1.52
CA GLY A 116 -3.31 9.99 -0.64
C GLY A 116 -2.41 11.04 -0.01
N VAL A 117 -1.26 10.64 0.56
CA VAL A 117 -0.26 11.57 1.11
C VAL A 117 0.27 12.53 0.05
N HIS A 118 0.55 12.04 -1.16
CA HIS A 118 1.01 12.88 -2.26
C HIS A 118 -0.05 13.92 -2.67
N ALA A 119 -1.29 13.49 -2.90
CA ALA A 119 -2.40 14.37 -3.25
C ALA A 119 -2.71 15.39 -2.13
N ARG A 120 -2.59 15.01 -0.86
CA ARG A 120 -2.72 15.94 0.28
C ARG A 120 -1.67 17.04 0.24
N ARG A 121 -0.41 16.70 -0.06
CA ARG A 121 0.69 17.67 -0.14
C ARG A 121 0.50 18.64 -1.31
N ALA A 122 0.10 18.12 -2.48
CA ALA A 122 -0.20 18.95 -3.64
C ALA A 122 -1.39 19.90 -3.39
N ALA A 123 -2.47 19.42 -2.75
CA ALA A 123 -3.62 20.25 -2.40
C ALA A 123 -3.26 21.35 -1.37
N ALA A 124 -2.41 21.03 -0.39
CA ALA A 124 -1.93 22.01 0.59
C ALA A 124 -1.11 23.13 -0.07
N GLN A 125 -0.24 22.80 -1.03
CA GLN A 125 0.51 23.78 -1.80
C GLN A 125 -0.39 24.67 -2.67
N ALA A 126 -1.49 24.13 -3.18
CA ALA A 126 -2.47 24.85 -3.99
C ALA A 126 -3.54 25.60 -3.16
N ALA A 127 -3.46 25.58 -1.82
CA ALA A 127 -4.50 26.11 -0.92
C ALA A 127 -5.92 25.56 -1.20
N ARG A 128 -6.01 24.31 -1.67
CA ARG A 128 -7.27 23.62 -2.01
C ARG A 128 -7.71 22.65 -0.91
N PRO A 129 -9.02 22.41 -0.76
CA PRO A 129 -9.52 21.44 0.21
C PRO A 129 -9.04 20.01 -0.14
N ALA A 130 -8.36 19.36 0.80
CA ALA A 130 -7.73 18.04 0.62
C ALA A 130 -8.60 16.85 1.10
N LYS A 131 -9.93 17.00 1.12
CA LYS A 131 -10.84 16.04 1.77
C LYS A 131 -10.69 14.61 1.23
N LEU A 132 -10.74 14.43 -0.10
CA LEU A 132 -10.61 13.12 -0.75
C LEU A 132 -9.27 12.45 -0.47
N ALA A 133 -8.20 13.23 -0.43
CA ALA A 133 -6.86 12.72 -0.19
C ALA A 133 -6.66 12.28 1.28
N THR A 134 -7.32 12.94 2.24
CA THR A 134 -7.39 12.49 3.64
C THR A 134 -8.20 11.21 3.78
N THR A 135 -9.34 11.10 3.09
CA THR A 135 -10.16 9.88 3.07
C THR A 135 -9.37 8.70 2.51
N ALA A 136 -8.63 8.89 1.41
CA ALA A 136 -7.79 7.83 0.83
C ALA A 136 -6.78 7.27 1.85
N VAL A 137 -6.09 8.15 2.60
CA VAL A 137 -5.15 7.73 3.66
C VAL A 137 -5.86 6.99 4.78
N ALA A 138 -6.99 7.52 5.28
CA ALA A 138 -7.73 6.92 6.37
C ALA A 138 -8.27 5.53 6.00
N VAL A 139 -8.89 5.41 4.83
CA VAL A 139 -9.43 4.12 4.34
C VAL A 139 -8.32 3.14 4.04
N GLY A 140 -7.19 3.58 3.47
CA GLY A 140 -6.03 2.72 3.24
C GLY A 140 -5.43 2.19 4.54
N ALA A 141 -5.30 3.04 5.56
CA ALA A 141 -4.84 2.62 6.88
C ALA A 141 -5.83 1.66 7.56
N ALA A 142 -7.13 1.96 7.50
CA ALA A 142 -8.16 1.08 8.03
C ALA A 142 -8.15 -0.30 7.35
N ALA A 143 -8.01 -0.34 6.02
CA ALA A 143 -7.92 -1.59 5.27
C ALA A 143 -6.71 -2.43 5.67
N LEU A 144 -5.55 -1.79 5.89
CA LEU A 144 -4.34 -2.47 6.35
C LEU A 144 -4.53 -3.08 7.75
N VAL A 145 -5.12 -2.32 8.67
CA VAL A 145 -5.41 -2.78 10.04
C VAL A 145 -6.42 -3.93 10.02
N LEU A 146 -7.54 -3.78 9.30
CA LEU A 146 -8.58 -4.79 9.17
C LEU A 146 -8.05 -6.09 8.54
N SER A 147 -7.26 -5.98 7.46
CA SER A 147 -6.64 -7.14 6.81
C SER A 147 -5.73 -7.89 7.77
N THR A 148 -4.89 -7.17 8.53
CA THR A 148 -3.98 -7.77 9.51
C THR A 148 -4.76 -8.42 10.64
N ALA A 149 -5.79 -7.75 11.16
CA ALA A 149 -6.63 -8.29 12.23
C ALA A 149 -7.35 -9.56 11.80
N LEU A 150 -7.94 -9.59 10.59
CA LEU A 150 -8.61 -10.76 10.05
C LEU A 150 -7.66 -11.93 9.80
N LEU A 151 -6.44 -11.65 9.33
CA LEU A 151 -5.41 -12.68 9.18
C LEU A 151 -5.08 -13.34 10.53
N ILE A 152 -4.85 -12.53 11.58
CA ILE A 152 -4.56 -13.02 12.93
C ILE A 152 -5.76 -13.78 13.49
N LEU A 153 -6.97 -13.21 13.40
CA LEU A 153 -8.18 -13.79 13.96
C LEU A 153 -8.55 -15.10 13.25
N GLY A 154 -8.46 -15.11 11.92
CA GLY A 154 -8.70 -16.30 11.11
C GLY A 154 -7.75 -17.42 11.47
N ASN A 155 -6.48 -17.11 11.69
CA ASN A 155 -5.46 -18.11 11.98
C ASN A 155 -5.41 -18.57 13.47
N THR A 156 -5.93 -17.76 14.40
CA THR A 156 -5.89 -18.08 15.85
C THR A 156 -7.22 -18.60 16.41
N VAL A 157 -8.36 -18.26 15.80
CA VAL A 157 -9.69 -18.59 16.33
C VAL A 157 -10.46 -19.58 15.46
N LEU A 158 -10.22 -19.58 14.14
CA LEU A 158 -11.01 -20.37 13.18
C LEU A 158 -10.28 -21.62 12.66
N VAL A 159 -9.02 -21.85 13.07
CA VAL A 159 -8.23 -23.05 12.72
C VAL A 159 -8.07 -23.95 13.94
#